data_AF-A1RT76-F1
#
_entry.id   AF-A1RT76-F1
#
_cell.length_a   1.000
_cell.length_b   1.000
_cell.length_c   1.000
_cell.angle_alpha   90.00
_cell.angle_beta   90.00
_cell.angle_gamma   90.00
#
_symmetry.space_group_name_H-M   'P 1'
#
loop_
_entity.id
_entity.type
_entity.pdbx_description
1 polymer ?
#
loop_
_entity_poly.entity_id
_entity_poly.type
_entity_poly.pdbx_seq_one_letter_code
_entity_poly.pdbx_strand_id
1 'polypeptide(L)' 'MFRVYLNPKEERVLVTKQRIIEDGWVLIAKHTSWEKAYKKALYIASRLDYVLEWFLEDQIKEVFQIYKN' A
#
# COMPACT_ATOMS: atom_id res chain seq x y z
N MET A 1 2.35 7.01 -9.53
CA MET A 1 2.03 5.59 -9.78
C MET A 1 2.07 4.85 -8.46
N PHE A 2 1.03 4.08 -8.16
CA PHE A 2 0.91 3.25 -6.97
C PHE A 2 1.38 1.83 -7.28
N ARG A 3 2.03 1.21 -6.32
CA ARG A 3 2.58 -0.14 -6.37
C ARG A 3 1.90 -0.96 -5.29
N VAL A 4 1.61 -2.20 -5.61
CA VAL A 4 1.13 -3.20 -4.65
C VAL A 4 2.25 -4.22 -4.47
N TYR A 5 2.69 -4.40 -3.24
CA TYR A 5 3.68 -5.38 -2.85
C TYR A 5 3.03 -6.47 -1.99
N LEU A 6 3.57 -7.68 -2.07
CA LEU A 6 3.21 -8.81 -1.24
C LEU A 6 4.46 -9.26 -0.48
N ASN A 7 4.34 -9.48 0.82
CA ASN A 7 5.34 -10.16 1.62
C ASN A 7 4.74 -11.44 2.20
N PRO A 8 4.98 -12.60 1.56
CA PRO A 8 4.43 -13.88 2.03
C PRO A 8 5.02 -14.35 3.36
N LYS A 9 6.27 -13.95 3.68
CA LYS A 9 6.94 -14.34 4.92
C LYS A 9 6.33 -13.65 6.13
N GLU A 10 5.89 -12.42 5.95
CA GLU A 10 5.28 -11.61 7.02
C GLU A 10 3.76 -11.51 6.91
N GLU A 11 3.14 -12.19 5.93
CA GLU A 11 1.69 -12.18 5.71
C GLU A 11 1.13 -10.76 5.52
N ARG A 12 1.84 -9.94 4.73
CA ARG A 12 1.53 -8.52 4.50
C ARG A 12 1.30 -8.20 3.04
N VAL A 13 0.42 -7.24 2.79
CA VAL A 13 0.21 -6.60 1.49
C VAL A 13 0.38 -5.11 1.67
N LEU A 14 1.17 -4.45 0.82
CA LEU A 14 1.47 -3.03 0.94
C LEU A 14 1.07 -2.25 -0.31
N VAL A 15 0.36 -1.14 -0.13
CA VAL A 15 0.12 -0.14 -1.17
C VAL A 15 0.97 1.11 -0.92
N THR A 16 1.80 1.48 -1.89
CA THR A 16 2.69 2.66 -1.77
C THR A 16 3.04 3.29 -3.12
N LYS A 17 3.38 4.58 -3.13
CA LYS A 17 4.01 5.24 -4.28
C LYS A 17 5.52 5.00 -4.37
N GLN A 18 6.13 4.57 -3.27
CA GLN A 18 7.56 4.32 -3.19
C GLN A 18 7.93 2.98 -3.84
N ARG A 19 9.19 2.82 -4.23
CA ARG A 19 9.73 1.54 -4.67
C ARG A 19 10.40 0.89 -3.48
N ILE A 20 9.93 -0.30 -3.11
CA ILE A 20 10.55 -1.14 -2.08
C ILE A 20 11.57 -2.06 -2.75
N ILE A 21 12.75 -2.16 -2.13
CA ILE A 21 13.89 -3.00 -2.57
C ILE A 21 14.33 -3.99 -1.49
N GLU A 22 13.67 -3.97 -0.34
CA GLU A 22 13.95 -4.85 0.80
C GLU A 22 13.53 -6.30 0.49
N ASP A 23 14.27 -7.26 1.05
CA ASP A 23 14.01 -8.68 0.90
C ASP A 23 12.63 -9.07 1.44
N GLY A 24 12.00 -10.04 0.78
CA GLY A 24 10.66 -10.54 1.14
C GLY A 24 9.51 -9.79 0.46
N TRP A 25 9.72 -8.55 -0.01
CA TRP A 25 8.70 -7.80 -0.74
C TRP A 25 8.74 -8.09 -2.26
N VAL A 26 7.62 -8.61 -2.77
CA VAL A 26 7.44 -8.92 -4.19
C VAL A 26 6.45 -7.93 -4.80
N LEU A 27 6.88 -7.22 -5.86
CA LEU A 27 5.99 -6.33 -6.60
C LEU A 27 4.99 -7.14 -7.42
N ILE A 28 3.71 -7.05 -7.09
CA ILE A 28 2.64 -7.84 -7.73
C ILE A 28 1.79 -7.02 -8.70
N ALA A 29 1.68 -5.70 -8.51
CA ALA A 29 0.93 -4.85 -9.42
C ALA A 29 1.40 -3.38 -9.40
N LYS A 30 1.13 -2.67 -10.49
CA LYS A 30 1.26 -1.22 -10.61
C LYS A 30 -0.03 -0.63 -11.13
N HIS A 31 -0.48 0.47 -10.55
CA HIS A 31 -1.67 1.20 -10.99
C HIS A 31 -1.41 2.71 -11.02
N THR A 32 -2.05 3.40 -11.96
CA THR A 32 -1.99 4.86 -12.05
C THR A 32 -2.88 5.55 -11.00
N SER A 33 -3.95 4.89 -10.56
CA SER A 33 -4.90 5.36 -9.54
C SER A 33 -4.70 4.65 -8.20
N TRP A 34 -4.83 5.41 -7.10
CA TRP A 34 -4.83 4.89 -5.73
C TRP A 34 -5.92 3.84 -5.56
N GLU A 35 -7.14 4.14 -6.04
CA GLU A 35 -8.33 3.31 -5.83
C GLU A 35 -8.15 1.92 -6.44
N LYS A 36 -7.58 1.88 -7.66
CA LYS A 36 -7.27 0.61 -8.34
C LYS A 36 -6.23 -0.21 -7.58
N ALA A 37 -5.18 0.45 -7.06
CA ALA A 37 -4.16 -0.22 -6.26
C ALA A 37 -4.72 -0.75 -4.94
N TYR A 38 -5.49 0.07 -4.22
CA TYR A 38 -6.12 -0.30 -2.96
C TYR A 38 -7.08 -1.47 -3.12
N LYS A 39 -7.99 -1.43 -4.10
CA LYS A 39 -8.90 -2.55 -4.40
C LYS A 39 -8.14 -3.84 -4.71
N LYS A 40 -7.06 -3.76 -5.48
CA LYS A 40 -6.22 -4.93 -5.80
C LYS A 40 -5.53 -5.49 -4.55
N ALA A 41 -5.02 -4.61 -3.69
CA ALA A 41 -4.35 -5.00 -2.46
C ALA A 41 -5.31 -5.61 -1.44
N LEU A 42 -6.48 -4.98 -1.25
CA LEU A 42 -7.56 -5.50 -0.41
C LEU A 42 -8.02 -6.89 -0.86
N TYR A 43 -8.23 -7.08 -2.16
CA TYR A 43 -8.59 -8.40 -2.70
C TYR A 43 -7.57 -9.49 -2.33
N ILE A 44 -6.28 -9.17 -2.40
CA ILE A 44 -5.21 -10.12 -2.11
C ILE A 44 -5.12 -10.38 -0.61
N ALA A 45 -5.15 -9.32 0.19
CA ALA A 45 -5.14 -9.40 1.64
C ALA A 45 -6.29 -10.27 2.17
N SER A 46 -7.52 -10.00 1.74
CA SER A 46 -8.69 -10.79 2.14
C SER A 46 -8.65 -12.24 1.66
N ARG A 47 -8.07 -12.51 0.49
CA ARG A 47 -8.00 -13.88 -0.05
C ARG A 47 -6.93 -14.73 0.63
N LEU A 48 -5.85 -14.12 1.10
CA LEU A 48 -4.73 -14.80 1.74
C LEU A 48 -4.76 -14.72 3.27
N ASP A 49 -5.74 -14.01 3.83
CA ASP A 49 -5.81 -13.66 5.27
C ASP A 49 -4.58 -12.86 5.74
N TYR A 50 -4.12 -11.94 4.90
CA TYR A 50 -2.94 -11.10 5.15
C TYR A 50 -3.33 -9.71 5.63
N VAL A 51 -2.42 -9.06 6.35
CA VAL A 51 -2.59 -7.67 6.79
C VAL A 51 -2.38 -6.72 5.60
N LEU A 52 -3.35 -5.84 5.36
CA LEU A 52 -3.23 -4.76 4.38
C LEU A 52 -2.65 -3.51 5.04
N GLU A 53 -1.57 -3.01 4.44
CA GLU A 53 -0.91 -1.77 4.82
C GLU A 53 -0.96 -0.74 3.69
N TRP A 54 -1.04 0.52 4.07
CA TRP A 54 -0.98 1.62 3.13
C TRP A 54 -0.20 2.82 3.71
N PHE A 55 0.65 3.41 2.88
CA PHE A 55 1.21 4.74 3.15
C PHE A 55 0.48 5.75 2.27
N LEU A 56 -0.37 6.56 2.89
CA LEU A 56 -1.05 7.69 2.24
C LEU A 56 -0.31 8.98 2.62
N GLU A 57 0.88 9.16 2.04
CA GLU A 57 1.70 10.36 2.29
C GLU A 57 0.94 11.66 1.97
N ASP A 58 0.01 11.63 1.03
CA ASP A 58 -0.76 12.82 0.63
C ASP A 58 -1.82 13.23 1.67
N GLN A 59 -2.43 12.29 2.40
CA GLN A 59 -3.45 12.62 3.42
C GLN A 59 -2.88 13.02 4.76
N ILE A 60 -1.64 12.62 5.04
CA ILE A 60 -0.90 13.07 6.22
C ILE A 60 -0.72 14.60 6.18
N LYS A 61 -0.43 15.19 5.01
CA LYS A 61 -0.25 16.65 4.90
C LYS A 61 -1.53 17.44 5.25
N GLU A 62 -2.69 17.01 4.77
CA GLU A 62 -3.96 17.68 5.08
C GLU A 62 -4.32 17.56 6.57
N VAL A 63 -4.15 16.36 7.16
CA VAL A 63 -4.41 16.15 8.59
C VAL A 63 -3.49 17.02 9.45
N PHE A 64 -2.20 17.10 9.14
CA PHE A 64 -1.25 17.95 9.88
C PHE A 64 -1.44 19.45 9.65
N GLN A 65 -2.10 19.88 8.56
CA GLN A 65 -2.44 21.29 8.33
C GLN A 65 -3.65 21.73 9.16
N ILE A 66 -4.59 20.83 9.44
CA ILE A 66 -5.75 21.11 10.30
C ILE A 66 -5.33 21.36 11.76
N TYR A 67 -4.29 20.69 12.25
CA TYR A 67 -3.80 20.87 13.63
C TYR A 67 -2.82 22.05 13.83
N LYS A 68 -2.55 22.85 12.79
CA LYS A 68 -1.68 24.03 12.86
C LYS A 68 -2.44 25.37 12.81
N ASN A 69 -3.77 25.34 12.76
CA ASN A 69 -4.65 26.50 12.89
C ASN A 69 -5.46 26.39 14.19
#